data_AF-G6XLU9-F1
#
_entry.id   AF-G6XLU9-F1
#
_cell.length_a   1.000
_cell.length_b   1.000
_cell.length_c   1.000
_cell.angle_alpha   90.00
_cell.angle_beta   90.00
_cell.angle_gamma   90.00
#
_symmetry.space_group_name_H-M   'P 1'
#
loop_
_entity.id
_entity.type
_entity.pdbx_description
1 polymer ?
#
loop_
_entity_poly.entity_id
_entity_poly.type
_entity_poly.pdbx_seq_one_letter_code
_entity_poly.pdbx_strand_id
1 'polypeptide(L)'
;MISAVGIHHEAHMELVRGLSSFRAALPAGTTFTYSSAKPAIFARGALLTNVTLHTSAVTFRATQMRLGHPRTTPDGGIGINSLEIHNPSLQTASLLVHASSLSLHRLTLPPSHERHPGPVAIDPARTLLDHLLVEHLSVQNLSHTSDAMPVSPLAPVHMHSLTLNTFSVDNYGPSHLTTGTIQGATVAYTRMTQQSVSPSATQSGQLTFDHAQFQQQDFANYVGALKAHRELDESGLPPRQLDVRNLRVNGTGGTFWIDEITGNGTSDDGKSHFQQTWKGLHFRSMKPLPFRIDGQHSIFQATQDYSSVDQIAHIQGTLTIPALTQVIATADLHFQHGSAARAPLNTMRIANLAVRMEKGDRLLQRFFMFSARQAQNVVPADELRNQALRMLTPAVSHNAQLAPLPDYLLNPANRNLTLSYRPVVPVPARTLAFVLSQPLTFMAFLTSPDVRAVAE
;
A
#
# COMPACT_ATOMS: atom_id res chain seq x y z
N MET A 1 -45.87 10.50 -36.23
CA MET A 1 -46.27 9.68 -35.04
C MET A 1 -46.08 8.18 -35.26
N ILE A 2 -46.37 7.61 -36.44
CA ILE A 2 -46.20 6.16 -36.73
C ILE A 2 -44.74 5.67 -36.60
N SER A 3 -43.76 6.50 -36.97
CA SER A 3 -42.32 6.16 -36.91
C SER A 3 -41.78 6.03 -35.48
N ALA A 4 -42.32 6.77 -34.52
CA ALA A 4 -41.88 6.71 -33.12
C ALA A 4 -42.36 5.42 -32.43
N VAL A 5 -43.60 5.01 -32.69
CA VAL A 5 -44.18 3.78 -32.12
C VAL A 5 -43.43 2.53 -32.61
N GLY A 6 -43.04 2.49 -33.89
CA GLY A 6 -42.24 1.38 -34.44
C GLY A 6 -40.86 1.24 -33.78
N ILE A 7 -40.15 2.36 -33.59
CA ILE A 7 -38.84 2.37 -32.92
C ILE A 7 -38.93 1.91 -31.47
N HIS A 8 -39.96 2.35 -30.74
CA HIS A 8 -40.21 1.92 -29.37
C HIS A 8 -40.51 0.42 -29.28
N HIS A 9 -41.30 -0.13 -30.21
CA HIS A 9 -41.65 -1.55 -30.25
C HIS A 9 -40.42 -2.42 -30.55
N GLU A 10 -39.63 -2.07 -31.56
CA GLU A 10 -38.43 -2.83 -31.94
C GLU A 10 -37.41 -2.84 -30.80
N ALA A 11 -37.11 -1.67 -30.22
CA ALA A 11 -36.19 -1.57 -29.09
C ALA A 11 -36.65 -2.37 -27.86
N HIS A 12 -37.96 -2.47 -27.64
CA HIS A 12 -38.51 -3.31 -26.58
C HIS A 12 -38.34 -4.81 -26.90
N MET A 13 -38.63 -5.24 -28.12
CA MET A 13 -38.47 -6.64 -28.54
C MET A 13 -37.00 -7.08 -28.52
N GLU A 14 -36.07 -6.23 -28.96
CA GLU A 14 -34.63 -6.47 -28.84
C GLU A 14 -34.19 -6.63 -27.39
N LEU A 15 -34.68 -5.76 -26.49
CA LEU A 15 -34.39 -5.87 -25.05
C LEU A 15 -34.89 -7.20 -24.47
N VAL A 16 -36.13 -7.59 -24.79
CA VAL A 16 -36.70 -8.86 -24.33
C VAL A 16 -35.89 -10.05 -24.84
N ARG A 17 -35.51 -10.06 -26.12
CA ARG A 17 -34.63 -11.10 -26.70
C ARG A 17 -33.27 -11.12 -26.01
N GLY A 18 -32.63 -9.97 -25.86
CA GLY A 18 -31.33 -9.84 -25.20
C GLY A 18 -31.34 -10.35 -23.76
N LEU A 19 -32.37 -10.00 -22.98
CA LEU A 19 -32.53 -10.50 -21.61
C LEU A 19 -32.82 -12.01 -21.56
N SER A 20 -33.58 -12.53 -22.52
CA SER A 20 -33.82 -13.97 -22.66
C SER A 20 -32.52 -14.72 -22.99
N SER A 21 -31.74 -14.23 -23.95
CA SER A 21 -30.44 -14.79 -24.32
C SER A 21 -29.44 -14.71 -23.15
N PHE A 22 -29.41 -13.59 -22.43
CA PHE A 22 -28.58 -13.45 -21.23
C PHE A 22 -28.94 -14.51 -20.19
N ARG A 23 -30.22 -14.66 -19.85
CA ARG A 23 -30.69 -15.69 -18.91
C ARG A 23 -30.36 -17.11 -19.36
N ALA A 24 -30.49 -17.39 -20.66
CA ALA A 24 -30.15 -18.69 -21.24
C ALA A 24 -28.64 -18.98 -21.21
N ALA A 25 -27.80 -17.95 -21.20
CA ALA A 25 -26.35 -18.06 -21.12
C ALA A 25 -25.81 -18.14 -19.68
N LEU A 26 -26.67 -17.97 -18.66
CA LEU A 26 -26.25 -18.08 -17.27
C LEU A 26 -25.89 -19.53 -16.90
N PRO A 27 -24.86 -19.76 -16.07
CA PRO A 27 -24.53 -21.09 -15.57
C PRO A 27 -25.72 -21.73 -14.81
N ALA A 28 -25.78 -23.06 -14.82
CA ALA A 28 -26.79 -23.80 -14.06
C ALA A 28 -26.78 -23.39 -12.56
N GLY A 29 -27.97 -23.25 -11.97
CA GLY A 29 -28.13 -22.79 -10.59
C GLY A 29 -28.02 -21.27 -10.40
N THR A 30 -27.79 -20.51 -11.47
CA THR A 30 -27.80 -19.04 -11.42
C THR A 30 -29.19 -18.50 -11.73
N THR A 31 -29.64 -17.52 -10.96
CA THR A 31 -30.92 -16.81 -11.19
C THR A 31 -30.67 -15.32 -11.42
N PHE A 32 -31.39 -14.75 -12.39
CA PHE A 32 -31.34 -13.33 -12.68
C PHE A 32 -32.75 -12.74 -12.76
N THR A 33 -33.06 -11.87 -11.81
CA THR A 33 -34.38 -11.24 -11.63
C THR A 33 -34.28 -9.72 -11.65
N TYR A 34 -35.37 -9.07 -12.04
CA TYR A 34 -35.55 -7.62 -12.07
C TYR A 34 -37.04 -7.30 -11.94
N SER A 35 -37.40 -6.14 -11.37
CA SER A 35 -38.81 -5.71 -11.27
C SER A 35 -39.31 -5.08 -12.57
N SER A 36 -38.45 -4.34 -13.29
CA SER A 36 -38.80 -3.74 -14.57
C SER A 36 -37.59 -3.62 -15.48
N ALA A 37 -37.84 -3.60 -16.79
CA ALA A 37 -36.84 -3.42 -17.83
C ALA A 37 -37.39 -2.48 -18.91
N LYS A 38 -36.64 -1.44 -19.28
CA LYS A 38 -37.02 -0.46 -20.31
C LYS A 38 -35.87 -0.26 -21.29
N PRO A 39 -36.15 -0.13 -22.60
CA PRO A 39 -35.11 0.21 -23.56
C PRO A 39 -34.63 1.64 -23.31
N ALA A 40 -33.32 1.81 -23.24
CA ALA A 40 -32.68 3.12 -23.22
C ALA A 40 -32.37 3.50 -24.67
N ILE A 41 -33.39 3.94 -25.42
CA ILE A 41 -33.38 4.07 -26.89
C ILE A 41 -32.22 4.94 -27.38
N PHE A 42 -32.00 6.10 -26.77
CA PHE A 42 -30.90 6.99 -27.13
C PHE A 42 -29.52 6.45 -26.73
N ALA A 43 -29.48 5.50 -25.81
CA ALA A 43 -28.27 4.83 -25.37
C ALA A 43 -28.07 3.45 -26.01
N ARG A 44 -28.93 3.05 -26.97
CA ARG A 44 -29.03 1.68 -27.53
C ARG A 44 -28.77 0.61 -26.47
N GLY A 45 -29.54 0.69 -25.40
CA GLY A 45 -29.21 0.01 -24.15
C GLY A 45 -30.42 -0.38 -23.33
N ALA A 46 -30.19 -0.69 -22.07
CA ALA A 46 -31.20 -1.20 -21.16
C ALA A 46 -31.17 -0.42 -19.85
N LEU A 47 -32.35 -0.13 -19.30
CA LEU A 47 -32.53 0.29 -17.94
C LEU A 47 -33.28 -0.80 -17.17
N LEU A 48 -32.68 -1.32 -16.11
CA LEU A 48 -33.22 -2.35 -15.24
C LEU A 48 -33.40 -1.80 -13.82
N THR A 49 -34.45 -2.22 -13.12
CA THR A 49 -34.71 -1.82 -11.72
C THR A 49 -34.82 -3.04 -10.81
N ASN A 50 -34.33 -2.92 -9.57
CA ASN A 50 -34.28 -3.97 -8.55
C ASN A 50 -33.66 -5.27 -9.10
N VAL A 51 -32.46 -5.14 -9.64
CA VAL A 51 -31.73 -6.25 -10.24
C VAL A 51 -31.18 -7.14 -9.14
N THR A 52 -31.40 -8.45 -9.24
CA THR A 52 -30.74 -9.45 -8.41
C THR A 52 -30.17 -10.56 -9.29
N LEU A 53 -28.86 -10.76 -9.19
CA LEU A 53 -28.16 -11.92 -9.73
C LEU A 53 -27.73 -12.79 -8.54
N HIS A 54 -28.19 -14.03 -8.50
CA HIS A 54 -27.84 -14.96 -7.44
C HIS A 54 -27.24 -16.23 -8.04
N THR A 55 -26.03 -16.57 -7.60
CA THR A 55 -25.32 -17.82 -7.89
C THR A 55 -25.12 -18.59 -6.57
N SER A 56 -24.59 -19.81 -6.63
CA SER A 56 -24.26 -20.59 -5.42
C SER A 56 -23.25 -19.91 -4.48
N ALA A 57 -22.41 -19.02 -5.00
CA ALA A 57 -21.32 -18.38 -4.24
C ALA A 57 -21.53 -16.88 -3.99
N VAL A 58 -22.37 -16.23 -4.79
CA VAL A 58 -22.45 -14.77 -4.86
C VAL A 58 -23.90 -14.32 -5.03
N THR A 59 -24.30 -13.33 -4.24
CA THR A 59 -25.53 -12.55 -4.47
C THR A 59 -25.14 -11.12 -4.80
N PHE A 60 -25.46 -10.68 -6.01
CA PHE A 60 -25.36 -9.29 -6.43
C PHE A 60 -26.75 -8.66 -6.50
N ARG A 61 -26.90 -7.46 -5.94
CA ARG A 61 -28.13 -6.67 -6.00
C ARG A 61 -27.82 -5.24 -6.41
N ALA A 62 -28.77 -4.60 -7.09
CA ALA A 62 -28.74 -3.17 -7.39
C ALA A 62 -30.17 -2.62 -7.50
N THR A 63 -30.36 -1.39 -7.03
CA THR A 63 -31.66 -0.70 -7.18
C THR A 63 -31.94 -0.32 -8.62
N GLN A 64 -30.90 0.04 -9.36
CA GLN A 64 -30.99 0.43 -10.76
C GLN A 64 -29.70 0.09 -11.49
N MET A 65 -29.81 -0.37 -12.73
CA MET A 65 -28.68 -0.63 -13.63
C MET A 65 -29.00 -0.08 -15.01
N ARG A 66 -28.14 0.78 -15.53
CA ARG A 66 -28.21 1.33 -16.88
C ARG A 66 -27.02 0.86 -17.68
N LEU A 67 -27.30 0.11 -18.75
CA LEU A 67 -26.32 -0.36 -19.71
C LEU A 67 -26.47 0.44 -21.00
N GLY A 68 -25.39 1.04 -21.49
CA GLY A 68 -25.37 1.84 -22.71
C GLY A 68 -24.45 1.27 -23.78
N HIS A 69 -25.00 1.07 -24.97
CA HIS A 69 -24.31 0.62 -26.18
C HIS A 69 -23.39 -0.59 -25.99
N PRO A 70 -23.91 -1.75 -25.54
CA PRO A 70 -23.13 -2.98 -25.58
C PRO A 70 -22.85 -3.37 -27.03
N ARG A 71 -21.61 -3.75 -27.34
CA ARG A 71 -21.20 -4.20 -28.67
C ARG A 71 -20.16 -5.31 -28.56
N THR A 72 -20.18 -6.26 -29.48
CA THR A 72 -19.09 -7.22 -29.64
C THR A 72 -17.91 -6.51 -30.30
N THR A 73 -16.71 -6.71 -29.79
CA THR A 73 -15.48 -6.20 -30.42
C THR A 73 -15.03 -7.15 -31.55
N PRO A 74 -14.19 -6.70 -32.51
CA PRO A 74 -13.77 -7.54 -33.64
C PRO A 74 -13.09 -8.85 -33.25
N ASP A 75 -12.44 -8.89 -32.09
CA ASP A 75 -11.77 -10.04 -31.48
C ASP A 75 -12.71 -10.94 -30.65
N GLY A 76 -14.02 -10.66 -30.63
CA GLY A 76 -15.01 -11.44 -29.89
C GLY A 76 -15.16 -11.06 -28.41
N GLY A 77 -14.50 -9.99 -27.97
CA GLY A 77 -14.73 -9.38 -26.66
C GLY A 77 -16.03 -8.55 -26.59
N ILE A 78 -16.21 -7.85 -25.47
CA ILE A 78 -17.41 -7.04 -25.19
C ILE A 78 -17.00 -5.61 -24.88
N GLY A 79 -17.47 -4.66 -25.69
CA GLY A 79 -17.39 -3.23 -25.41
C GLY A 79 -18.70 -2.72 -24.80
N ILE A 80 -18.60 -1.96 -23.72
CA ILE A 80 -19.71 -1.28 -23.05
C ILE A 80 -19.36 0.19 -22.95
N ASN A 81 -20.15 1.05 -23.60
CA ASN A 81 -19.85 2.48 -23.61
C ASN A 81 -20.14 3.15 -22.26
N SER A 82 -21.20 2.73 -21.58
CA SER A 82 -21.56 3.22 -20.25
C SER A 82 -22.23 2.12 -19.44
N LEU A 83 -21.80 1.93 -18.20
CA LEU A 83 -22.48 1.12 -17.21
C LEU A 83 -22.63 1.94 -15.93
N GLU A 84 -23.86 2.20 -15.53
CA GLU A 84 -24.17 2.88 -14.27
C GLU A 84 -25.00 1.96 -13.40
N ILE A 85 -24.60 1.84 -12.13
CA ILE A 85 -25.27 0.98 -11.17
C ILE A 85 -25.50 1.79 -9.89
N HIS A 86 -26.76 1.85 -9.43
CA HIS A 86 -27.13 2.54 -8.19
C HIS A 86 -27.37 1.54 -7.07
N ASN A 87 -26.80 1.85 -5.91
CA ASN A 87 -26.78 1.04 -4.70
C ASN A 87 -26.36 -0.42 -4.97
N PRO A 88 -25.24 -0.68 -5.70
CA PRO A 88 -24.75 -2.04 -5.85
C PRO A 88 -24.38 -2.65 -4.49
N SER A 89 -24.74 -3.90 -4.30
CA SER A 89 -24.26 -4.72 -3.19
C SER A 89 -23.84 -6.10 -3.69
N LEU A 90 -22.66 -6.54 -3.30
CA LEU A 90 -22.13 -7.88 -3.55
C LEU A 90 -21.97 -8.59 -2.21
N GLN A 91 -22.61 -9.75 -2.06
CA GLN A 91 -22.51 -10.57 -0.87
C GLN A 91 -22.01 -11.96 -1.24
N THR A 92 -20.98 -12.43 -0.57
CA THR A 92 -20.51 -13.82 -0.59
C THR A 92 -20.66 -14.43 0.79
N ALA A 93 -20.23 -15.68 0.97
CA ALA A 93 -20.17 -16.31 2.30
C ALA A 93 -19.26 -15.55 3.29
N SER A 94 -18.28 -14.81 2.78
CA SER A 94 -17.20 -14.24 3.58
C SER A 94 -17.00 -12.74 3.38
N LEU A 95 -17.64 -12.12 2.38
CA LEU A 95 -17.40 -10.73 1.98
C LEU A 95 -18.73 -9.99 1.78
N LEU A 96 -18.81 -8.75 2.27
CA LEU A 96 -19.88 -7.84 1.93
C LEU A 96 -19.28 -6.57 1.31
N VAL A 97 -19.68 -6.25 0.09
CA VAL A 97 -19.32 -5.02 -0.62
C VAL A 97 -20.59 -4.23 -0.89
N HIS A 98 -20.56 -2.93 -0.62
CA HIS A 98 -21.65 -2.01 -0.92
C HIS A 98 -21.07 -0.69 -1.45
N ALA A 99 -21.75 -0.06 -2.41
CA ALA A 99 -21.47 1.31 -2.82
C ALA A 99 -22.78 2.06 -3.09
N SER A 100 -22.75 3.39 -3.06
CA SER A 100 -23.90 4.21 -3.46
C SER A 100 -24.06 4.24 -4.99
N SER A 101 -22.95 4.29 -5.71
CA SER A 101 -22.94 4.27 -7.17
C SER A 101 -21.66 3.63 -7.71
N LEU A 102 -21.78 3.04 -8.91
CA LEU A 102 -20.68 2.59 -9.75
C LEU A 102 -20.93 3.11 -11.16
N SER A 103 -20.00 3.86 -11.73
CA SER A 103 -20.02 4.28 -13.13
C SER A 103 -18.76 3.79 -13.85
N LEU A 104 -18.96 3.22 -15.04
CA LEU A 104 -17.90 2.81 -15.96
C LEU A 104 -18.17 3.46 -17.32
N HIS A 105 -17.14 4.04 -17.93
CA HIS A 105 -17.21 4.54 -19.30
C HIS A 105 -16.17 3.89 -20.20
N ARG A 106 -16.63 3.48 -21.39
CA ARG A 106 -15.82 2.83 -22.43
C ARG A 106 -15.05 1.61 -21.92
N LEU A 107 -15.73 0.76 -21.17
CA LEU A 107 -15.22 -0.53 -20.74
C LEU A 107 -15.08 -1.46 -21.97
N THR A 108 -13.91 -2.05 -22.15
CA THR A 108 -13.70 -3.13 -23.11
C THR A 108 -13.17 -4.34 -22.35
N LEU A 109 -13.95 -5.41 -22.38
CA LEU A 109 -13.61 -6.71 -21.83
C LEU A 109 -13.07 -7.60 -22.95
N PRO A 110 -11.91 -8.26 -22.75
CA PRO A 110 -11.37 -9.19 -23.73
C PRO A 110 -12.31 -10.39 -23.93
N PRO A 111 -12.19 -11.13 -25.04
CA PRO A 111 -12.92 -12.38 -25.23
C PRO A 111 -12.65 -13.36 -24.08
N SER A 112 -13.70 -14.02 -23.60
CA SER A 112 -13.58 -15.08 -22.60
C SER A 112 -12.82 -16.26 -23.19
N HIS A 113 -11.53 -16.40 -22.86
CA HIS A 113 -10.70 -17.50 -23.37
C HIS A 113 -10.96 -18.84 -22.68
N GLU A 114 -11.75 -18.86 -21.59
CA GLU A 114 -12.02 -20.08 -20.84
C GLU A 114 -13.40 -20.67 -21.15
N ARG A 115 -13.43 -21.90 -21.69
CA ARG A 115 -14.60 -22.79 -21.72
C ARG A 115 -14.89 -23.41 -20.34
N HIS A 116 -14.71 -22.67 -19.26
CA HIS A 116 -15.10 -23.16 -17.93
C HIS A 116 -16.54 -22.74 -17.61
N PRO A 117 -17.41 -23.67 -17.18
CA PRO A 117 -18.75 -23.34 -16.74
C PRO A 117 -18.67 -22.65 -15.37
N GLY A 118 -18.45 -21.33 -15.38
CA GLY A 118 -18.38 -20.47 -14.21
C GLY A 118 -18.61 -19.01 -14.59
N PRO A 119 -18.81 -18.11 -13.61
CA PRO A 119 -18.86 -16.68 -13.90
C PRO A 119 -17.57 -16.27 -14.63
N VAL A 120 -17.70 -15.60 -15.78
CA VAL A 120 -16.58 -15.16 -16.62
C VAL A 120 -15.55 -14.45 -15.76
N ALA A 121 -14.37 -15.03 -15.61
CA ALA A 121 -13.28 -14.41 -14.90
C ALA A 121 -12.78 -13.22 -15.74
N ILE A 122 -13.11 -11.99 -15.31
CA ILE A 122 -12.57 -10.77 -15.92
C ILE A 122 -11.06 -10.79 -15.75
N ASP A 123 -10.29 -10.73 -16.82
CA ASP A 123 -8.84 -10.53 -16.74
C ASP A 123 -8.55 -9.02 -16.61
N PRO A 124 -8.22 -8.52 -15.42
CA PRO A 124 -7.97 -7.09 -15.22
C PRO A 124 -6.73 -6.63 -16.01
N ALA A 125 -5.76 -7.51 -16.31
CA ALA A 125 -4.56 -7.16 -17.06
C ALA A 125 -4.87 -6.78 -18.51
N ARG A 126 -5.97 -7.30 -19.06
CA ARG A 126 -6.38 -7.11 -20.47
C ARG A 126 -7.63 -6.25 -20.63
N THR A 127 -8.16 -5.71 -19.54
CA THR A 127 -9.34 -4.85 -19.55
C THR A 127 -8.91 -3.42 -19.90
N LEU A 128 -9.66 -2.76 -20.78
CA LEU A 128 -9.52 -1.33 -21.06
C LEU A 128 -10.70 -0.58 -20.46
N LEU A 129 -10.43 0.57 -19.85
CA LEU A 129 -11.47 1.42 -19.26
C LEU A 129 -11.01 2.88 -19.24
N ASP A 130 -11.79 3.76 -19.85
CA ASP A 130 -11.45 5.18 -19.88
C ASP A 130 -11.70 5.84 -18.52
N HIS A 131 -12.81 5.49 -17.85
CA HIS A 131 -13.17 6.07 -16.56
C HIS A 131 -13.96 5.08 -15.69
N LEU A 132 -13.56 4.97 -14.42
CA LEU A 132 -14.25 4.33 -13.30
C LEU A 132 -14.57 5.38 -12.25
N LEU A 133 -15.78 5.35 -11.70
CA LEU A 133 -16.14 6.09 -10.49
C LEU A 133 -16.94 5.17 -9.54
N VAL A 134 -16.56 5.16 -8.27
CA VAL A 134 -17.28 4.50 -7.18
C VAL A 134 -17.49 5.50 -6.06
N GLU A 135 -18.73 5.67 -5.62
CA GLU A 135 -19.09 6.55 -4.51
C GLU A 135 -19.50 5.76 -3.27
N HIS A 136 -19.00 6.16 -2.10
CA HIS A 136 -19.28 5.57 -0.80
C HIS A 136 -19.12 4.05 -0.78
N LEU A 137 -17.93 3.56 -1.16
CA LEU A 137 -17.61 2.14 -1.10
C LEU A 137 -17.42 1.72 0.36
N SER A 138 -18.07 0.63 0.77
CA SER A 138 -17.83 -0.08 2.02
C SER A 138 -17.60 -1.55 1.74
N VAL A 139 -16.46 -2.07 2.20
CA VAL A 139 -16.14 -3.49 2.19
C VAL A 139 -16.00 -3.96 3.64
N GLN A 140 -16.74 -5.01 3.99
CA GLN A 140 -16.74 -5.61 5.32
C GLN A 140 -16.39 -7.08 5.23
N ASN A 141 -15.90 -7.63 6.34
CA ASN A 141 -15.45 -9.01 6.45
C ASN A 141 -14.34 -9.31 5.42
N LEU A 142 -13.38 -8.40 5.27
CA LEU A 142 -12.15 -8.72 4.56
C LEU A 142 -11.51 -9.93 5.25
N SER A 143 -11.74 -11.10 4.68
CA SER A 143 -11.43 -12.38 5.30
C SER A 143 -9.95 -12.67 5.20
N HIS A 144 -9.44 -13.47 6.14
CA HIS A 144 -8.05 -13.91 6.23
C HIS A 144 -7.47 -14.38 4.88
N THR A 145 -6.77 -13.51 4.15
CA THR A 145 -5.73 -13.97 3.22
C THR A 145 -4.45 -14.09 4.03
N SER A 146 -4.42 -15.04 4.97
CA SER A 146 -3.19 -15.45 5.65
C SER A 146 -2.36 -16.42 4.81
N ASP A 147 -2.82 -16.80 3.61
CA ASP A 147 -2.01 -17.54 2.65
C ASP A 147 -1.50 -16.60 1.56
N ALA A 148 -0.19 -16.39 1.56
CA ALA A 148 0.62 -15.81 0.49
C ALA A 148 0.39 -14.33 0.14
N MET A 149 0.58 -13.44 1.12
CA MET A 149 1.26 -12.18 0.87
C MET A 149 2.52 -12.18 1.75
N PRO A 150 3.73 -12.40 1.20
CA PRO A 150 4.96 -12.49 1.98
C PRO A 150 5.40 -11.08 2.38
N VAL A 151 4.65 -10.40 3.25
CA VAL A 151 4.90 -8.97 3.51
C VAL A 151 4.96 -8.68 5.00
N SER A 152 6.17 -8.29 5.37
CA SER A 152 6.60 -7.62 6.59
C SER A 152 7.29 -8.52 7.64
N PRO A 153 8.47 -8.10 8.13
CA PRO A 153 9.06 -8.63 9.36
C PRO A 153 8.24 -8.26 10.61
N LEU A 154 7.24 -7.40 10.46
CA LEU A 154 6.24 -7.08 11.47
C LEU A 154 5.09 -8.07 11.33
N ALA A 155 4.65 -8.62 12.46
CA ALA A 155 3.62 -9.66 12.53
C ALA A 155 2.33 -9.35 11.71
N PRO A 156 1.60 -10.38 11.25
CA PRO A 156 0.55 -10.25 10.24
C PRO A 156 -0.48 -9.18 10.60
N VAL A 157 -0.82 -8.36 9.61
CA VAL A 157 -1.87 -7.35 9.68
C VAL A 157 -3.12 -7.91 9.01
N HIS A 158 -4.21 -7.99 9.76
CA HIS A 158 -5.52 -8.39 9.28
C HIS A 158 -6.38 -7.15 9.08
N MET A 159 -6.88 -6.94 7.86
CA MET A 159 -7.83 -5.87 7.57
C MET A 159 -9.25 -6.40 7.80
N HIS A 160 -10.11 -5.63 8.46
CA HIS A 160 -11.50 -6.03 8.73
C HIS A 160 -12.48 -5.35 7.80
N SER A 161 -12.27 -4.06 7.57
CA SER A 161 -13.14 -3.25 6.73
C SER A 161 -12.36 -2.14 6.04
N LEU A 162 -12.87 -1.75 4.88
CA LEU A 162 -12.41 -0.62 4.07
C LEU A 162 -13.63 0.25 3.75
N THR A 163 -13.53 1.55 4.00
CA THR A 163 -14.52 2.51 3.53
C THR A 163 -13.84 3.62 2.73
N LEU A 164 -14.40 3.98 1.59
CA LEU A 164 -13.94 5.07 0.72
C LEU A 164 -15.10 6.03 0.42
N ASN A 165 -14.88 7.34 0.45
CA ASN A 165 -15.90 8.30 0.00
C ASN A 165 -16.01 8.30 -1.52
N THR A 166 -14.88 8.36 -2.22
CA THR A 166 -14.84 8.29 -3.68
C THR A 166 -13.59 7.58 -4.13
N PHE A 167 -13.72 6.73 -5.15
CA PHE A 167 -12.62 6.13 -5.87
C PHE A 167 -12.85 6.33 -7.36
N SER A 168 -11.86 6.89 -8.06
CA SER A 168 -11.89 6.99 -9.52
C SER A 168 -10.61 6.47 -10.14
N VAL A 169 -10.74 5.95 -11.36
CA VAL A 169 -9.62 5.51 -12.19
C VAL A 169 -9.84 6.01 -13.60
N ASP A 170 -8.85 6.69 -14.16
CA ASP A 170 -8.84 7.20 -15.52
C ASP A 170 -7.76 6.50 -16.35
N ASN A 171 -8.07 6.21 -17.62
CA ASN A 171 -7.17 5.59 -18.59
C ASN A 171 -6.55 4.27 -18.08
N TYR A 172 -7.39 3.36 -17.58
CA TYR A 172 -6.96 2.03 -17.18
C TYR A 172 -6.77 1.11 -18.39
N GLY A 173 -5.64 0.42 -18.45
CA GLY A 173 -5.33 -0.55 -19.49
C GLY A 173 -3.85 -0.94 -19.57
N PRO A 174 -3.51 -2.02 -20.30
CA PRO A 174 -2.12 -2.35 -20.59
C PRO A 174 -1.42 -1.18 -21.29
N SER A 175 -0.19 -0.88 -20.89
CA SER A 175 0.64 0.18 -21.48
C SER A 175 0.04 1.60 -21.41
N HIS A 176 -1.02 1.81 -20.64
CA HIS A 176 -1.60 3.14 -20.42
C HIS A 176 -1.01 3.81 -19.19
N LEU A 177 -0.99 5.14 -19.18
CA LEU A 177 -0.75 5.91 -17.96
C LEU A 177 -2.07 6.06 -17.22
N THR A 178 -2.26 5.23 -16.20
CA THR A 178 -3.47 5.22 -15.38
C THR A 178 -3.36 6.24 -14.26
N THR A 179 -4.40 7.05 -14.08
CA THR A 179 -4.54 7.93 -12.91
C THR A 179 -5.57 7.34 -11.96
N GLY A 180 -5.18 7.07 -10.72
CA GLY A 180 -6.11 6.67 -9.67
C GLY A 180 -6.26 7.78 -8.64
N THR A 181 -7.49 8.06 -8.22
CA THR A 181 -7.79 9.04 -7.16
C THR A 181 -8.70 8.40 -6.11
N ILE A 182 -8.36 8.59 -4.85
CA ILE A 182 -9.15 8.19 -3.69
C ILE A 182 -9.39 9.42 -2.83
N GLN A 183 -10.65 9.67 -2.48
CA GLN A 183 -11.05 10.69 -1.51
C GLN A 183 -11.59 9.99 -0.27
N GLY A 184 -11.05 10.34 0.89
CA GLY A 184 -11.44 9.85 2.21
C GLY A 184 -11.45 8.33 2.32
N ALA A 185 -10.38 7.74 2.84
CA ALA A 185 -10.30 6.31 3.10
C ALA A 185 -10.18 6.03 4.59
N THR A 186 -10.79 4.95 5.05
CA THR A 186 -10.57 4.37 6.38
C THR A 186 -10.45 2.86 6.27
N VAL A 187 -9.38 2.31 6.83
CA VAL A 187 -9.11 0.88 6.94
C VAL A 187 -9.03 0.52 8.41
N ALA A 188 -9.90 -0.37 8.87
CA ALA A 188 -9.80 -0.96 10.20
C ALA A 188 -8.95 -2.22 10.14
N TYR A 189 -7.96 -2.34 11.03
CA TYR A 189 -7.05 -3.47 11.04
C TYR A 189 -6.77 -3.99 12.46
N THR A 190 -6.37 -5.24 12.55
CA THR A 190 -5.75 -5.85 13.71
C THR A 190 -4.37 -6.38 13.34
N ARG A 191 -3.44 -6.38 14.29
CA ARG A 191 -2.15 -7.05 14.12
C ARG A 191 -1.79 -7.79 15.39
N MET A 192 -1.16 -8.95 15.24
CA MET A 192 -0.52 -9.60 16.38
C MET A 192 0.81 -8.89 16.67
N THR A 193 1.16 -8.70 17.92
CA THR A 193 2.49 -8.22 18.30
C THR A 193 3.15 -9.23 19.20
N GLN A 194 4.32 -9.71 18.79
CA GLN A 194 5.16 -10.53 19.67
C GLN A 194 5.84 -9.59 20.66
N GLN A 195 5.51 -9.72 21.95
CA GLN A 195 6.23 -9.05 23.02
C GLN A 195 7.27 -10.03 23.59
N SER A 196 8.48 -9.54 23.82
CA SER A 196 9.61 -10.38 24.26
C SER A 196 9.43 -11.02 25.65
N VAL A 197 8.45 -10.56 26.44
CA VAL A 197 8.26 -10.92 27.86
C VAL A 197 6.77 -11.14 28.21
N SER A 198 5.86 -11.16 27.25
CA SER A 198 4.41 -11.31 27.50
C SER A 198 3.71 -12.01 26.33
N PRO A 199 2.55 -12.66 26.57
CA PRO A 199 1.81 -13.34 25.51
C PRO A 199 1.49 -12.38 24.37
N SER A 200 1.50 -12.91 23.14
CA SER A 200 1.19 -12.16 21.92
C SER A 200 -0.06 -11.30 22.13
N ALA A 201 0.07 -9.99 21.96
CA ALA A 201 -1.03 -9.05 22.15
C ALA A 201 -1.61 -8.66 20.79
N THR A 202 -2.92 -8.79 20.64
CA THR A 202 -3.65 -8.27 19.47
C THR A 202 -3.83 -6.77 19.62
N GLN A 203 -3.30 -6.01 18.66
CA GLN A 203 -3.47 -4.56 18.58
C GLN A 203 -4.45 -4.24 17.46
N SER A 204 -5.53 -3.54 17.80
CA SER A 204 -6.46 -2.98 16.82
C SER A 204 -6.09 -1.54 16.50
N GLY A 205 -6.37 -1.11 15.27
CA GLY A 205 -6.11 0.24 14.82
C GLY A 205 -6.93 0.63 13.60
N GLN A 206 -6.75 1.88 13.20
CA GLN A 206 -7.34 2.45 12.01
C GLN A 206 -6.26 3.20 11.21
N LEU A 207 -6.26 3.01 9.90
CA LEU A 207 -5.49 3.82 8.96
C LEU A 207 -6.48 4.67 8.18
N THR A 208 -6.26 5.98 8.15
CA THR A 208 -7.11 6.93 7.42
C THR A 208 -6.27 7.85 6.56
N PHE A 209 -6.81 8.34 5.45
CA PHE A 209 -6.24 9.46 4.70
C PHE A 209 -7.36 10.25 4.00
N ASP A 210 -7.13 11.54 3.77
CA ASP A 210 -8.15 12.42 3.19
C ASP A 210 -8.14 12.36 1.67
N HIS A 211 -6.94 12.24 1.09
CA HIS A 211 -6.74 12.21 -0.35
C HIS A 211 -5.56 11.31 -0.70
N ALA A 212 -5.68 10.52 -1.75
CA ALA A 212 -4.56 9.86 -2.40
C ALA A 212 -4.75 9.90 -3.92
N GLN A 213 -3.72 10.32 -4.65
CA GLN A 213 -3.68 10.28 -6.09
C GLN A 213 -2.37 9.63 -6.54
N PHE A 214 -2.44 8.80 -7.57
CA PHE A 214 -1.26 8.25 -8.22
C PHE A 214 -1.40 8.26 -9.74
N GLN A 215 -0.26 8.38 -10.42
CA GLN A 215 -0.14 8.10 -11.84
C GLN A 215 0.84 6.96 -12.04
N GLN A 216 0.38 5.87 -12.64
CA GLN A 216 1.19 4.66 -12.82
C GLN A 216 1.10 4.21 -14.28
N GLN A 217 2.26 4.05 -14.90
CA GLN A 217 2.36 3.41 -16.20
C GLN A 217 2.04 1.92 -16.03
N ASP A 218 1.18 1.41 -16.89
CA ASP A 218 0.85 -0.01 -16.98
C ASP A 218 0.28 -0.61 -15.68
N PHE A 219 -0.57 0.17 -15.00
CA PHE A 219 -1.22 -0.23 -13.74
C PHE A 219 -2.06 -1.51 -13.89
N ALA A 220 -2.61 -1.77 -15.09
CA ALA A 220 -3.38 -2.99 -15.35
C ALA A 220 -2.57 -4.27 -15.16
N ASN A 221 -1.31 -4.28 -15.60
CA ASN A 221 -0.41 -5.43 -15.40
C ASN A 221 -0.07 -5.63 -13.93
N TYR A 222 0.09 -4.55 -13.16
CA TYR A 222 0.25 -4.61 -11.70
C TYR A 222 -0.95 -5.28 -11.01
N VAL A 223 -2.17 -4.84 -11.34
CA VAL A 223 -3.42 -5.44 -10.80
C VAL A 223 -3.56 -6.90 -11.24
N GLY A 224 -3.21 -7.22 -12.48
CA GLY A 224 -3.21 -8.58 -13.01
C GLY A 224 -2.25 -9.53 -12.30
N ALA A 225 -1.02 -9.08 -12.03
CA ALA A 225 -0.03 -9.84 -11.29
C ALA A 225 -0.48 -10.11 -9.84
N LEU A 226 -1.02 -9.09 -9.16
CA LEU A 226 -1.60 -9.23 -7.82
C LEU A 226 -2.76 -10.25 -7.80
N LYS A 227 -3.68 -10.15 -8.77
CA LYS A 227 -4.80 -11.10 -8.89
C LYS A 227 -4.32 -12.53 -9.13
N ALA A 228 -3.25 -12.70 -9.90
CA ALA A 228 -2.68 -14.00 -10.22
C ALA A 228 -1.74 -14.55 -9.13
N HIS A 229 -1.53 -13.82 -8.02
CA HIS A 229 -0.52 -14.12 -7.00
C HIS A 229 0.88 -14.34 -7.59
N ARG A 230 1.20 -13.68 -8.70
CA ARG A 230 2.51 -13.76 -9.35
C ARG A 230 3.44 -12.68 -8.79
N GLU A 231 4.73 -12.97 -8.80
CA GLU A 231 5.74 -11.94 -8.57
C GLU A 231 5.61 -10.86 -9.65
N LEU A 232 5.82 -9.61 -9.25
CA LEU A 232 5.72 -8.46 -10.12
C LEU A 232 6.94 -8.43 -11.04
N ASP A 233 6.88 -9.14 -12.18
CA ASP A 233 7.89 -9.04 -13.24
C ASP A 233 7.84 -7.64 -13.84
N GLU A 234 8.99 -6.93 -13.84
CA GLU A 234 9.32 -5.64 -14.49
C GLU A 234 8.37 -4.42 -14.30
N SER A 235 7.20 -4.62 -13.69
CA SER A 235 6.15 -3.64 -13.37
C SER A 235 6.44 -2.81 -12.11
N GLY A 236 7.67 -2.91 -11.61
CA GLY A 236 8.20 -2.19 -10.46
C GLY A 236 8.50 -0.71 -10.70
N LEU A 237 8.11 -0.17 -11.85
CA LEU A 237 8.32 1.24 -12.17
C LEU A 237 7.73 2.11 -11.07
N PRO A 238 8.47 3.08 -10.54
CA PRO A 238 7.91 4.00 -9.58
C PRO A 238 6.74 4.76 -10.22
N PRO A 239 5.73 5.14 -9.43
CA PRO A 239 4.64 5.95 -9.90
C PRO A 239 5.23 7.24 -10.44
N ARG A 240 4.76 7.66 -11.61
CA ARG A 240 5.16 8.94 -12.20
C ARG A 240 4.84 10.08 -11.25
N GLN A 241 3.71 9.95 -10.55
CA GLN A 241 3.26 10.88 -9.54
C GLN A 241 2.57 10.15 -8.39
N LEU A 242 2.80 10.61 -7.17
CA LEU A 242 2.13 10.19 -5.94
C LEU A 242 1.84 11.45 -5.11
N ASP A 243 0.60 11.61 -4.66
CA ASP A 243 0.18 12.63 -3.67
C ASP A 243 -0.73 11.93 -2.65
N VAL A 244 -0.38 11.95 -1.37
CA VAL A 244 -1.22 11.44 -0.27
C VAL A 244 -1.27 12.49 0.83
N ARG A 245 -2.47 12.80 1.32
CA ARG A 245 -2.67 13.85 2.33
C ARG A 245 -3.33 13.30 3.59
N ASN A 246 -2.89 13.83 4.72
CA ASN A 246 -3.41 13.54 6.06
C ASN A 246 -3.46 12.03 6.36
N LEU A 247 -2.40 11.31 6.00
CA LEU A 247 -2.27 9.90 6.34
C LEU A 247 -2.13 9.76 7.86
N ARG A 248 -3.09 9.11 8.51
CA ARG A 248 -3.13 8.93 9.96
C ARG A 248 -3.27 7.45 10.31
N VAL A 249 -2.48 7.03 11.29
CA VAL A 249 -2.52 5.69 11.86
C VAL A 249 -2.84 5.82 13.34
N ASN A 250 -4.02 5.37 13.73
CA ASN A 250 -4.47 5.30 15.11
C ASN A 250 -4.30 3.87 15.62
N GLY A 251 -3.62 3.71 16.75
CA GLY A 251 -3.49 2.40 17.40
C GLY A 251 -3.43 2.52 18.92
N THR A 252 -3.27 1.38 19.59
CA THR A 252 -3.24 1.31 21.06
C THR A 252 -2.08 2.09 21.69
N GLY A 253 -0.98 2.31 20.96
CA GLY A 253 0.18 3.09 21.42
C GLY A 253 0.06 4.61 21.25
N GLY A 254 -0.93 5.08 20.49
CA GLY A 254 -1.10 6.48 20.12
C GLY A 254 -1.47 6.67 18.65
N THR A 255 -1.41 7.93 18.22
CA THR A 255 -1.70 8.35 16.84
C THR A 255 -0.43 8.86 16.19
N PHE A 256 -0.11 8.34 15.01
CA PHE A 256 0.89 8.88 14.11
C PHE A 256 0.19 9.49 12.90
N TRP A 257 0.64 10.62 12.39
CA TRP A 257 0.12 11.16 11.14
C TRP A 257 1.18 11.90 10.34
N ILE A 258 0.97 11.92 9.02
CA ILE A 258 1.77 12.60 8.02
C ILE A 258 0.83 13.54 7.28
N ASP A 259 1.16 14.83 7.25
CA ASP A 259 0.31 15.83 6.60
C ASP A 259 0.30 15.65 5.07
N GLU A 260 1.46 15.38 4.48
CA GLU A 260 1.63 15.27 3.03
C GLU A 260 2.74 14.27 2.66
N ILE A 261 2.48 13.40 1.68
CA ILE A 261 3.45 12.54 1.01
C ILE A 261 3.35 12.83 -0.48
N THR A 262 4.40 13.40 -1.06
CA THR A 262 4.51 13.59 -2.51
C THR A 262 5.64 12.74 -3.06
N GLY A 263 5.50 12.22 -4.27
CA GLY A 263 6.61 11.60 -4.98
C GLY A 263 6.47 11.66 -6.48
N ASN A 264 7.61 11.69 -7.16
CA ASN A 264 7.69 11.72 -8.62
C ASN A 264 8.69 10.69 -9.09
N GLY A 265 8.32 9.97 -10.14
CA GLY A 265 9.11 8.87 -10.69
C GLY A 265 9.33 9.03 -12.18
N THR A 266 10.51 8.64 -12.63
CA THR A 266 10.83 8.49 -14.04
C THR A 266 11.43 7.11 -14.27
N SER A 267 11.18 6.54 -15.44
CA SER A 267 11.89 5.34 -15.86
C SER A 267 12.20 5.43 -17.35
N ASP A 268 13.42 5.04 -17.67
CA ASP A 268 13.97 5.04 -19.01
C ASP A 268 15.02 3.92 -19.11
N ASP A 269 15.00 3.14 -20.18
CA ASP A 269 15.97 2.07 -20.49
C ASP A 269 16.38 1.18 -19.29
N GLY A 270 15.40 0.66 -18.55
CA GLY A 270 15.64 -0.23 -17.40
C GLY A 270 16.20 0.47 -16.15
N LYS A 271 16.41 1.78 -16.21
CA LYS A 271 16.70 2.61 -15.03
C LYS A 271 15.42 3.26 -14.55
N SER A 272 15.28 3.38 -13.25
CA SER A 272 14.21 4.16 -12.64
C SER A 272 14.74 5.03 -11.52
N HIS A 273 14.21 6.24 -11.46
CA HIS A 273 14.47 7.20 -10.41
C HIS A 273 13.16 7.54 -9.73
N PHE A 274 13.14 7.57 -8.42
CA PHE A 274 11.99 7.97 -7.63
C PHE A 274 12.42 8.90 -6.51
N GLN A 275 11.82 10.08 -6.46
CA GLN A 275 11.98 11.02 -5.37
C GLN A 275 10.67 11.08 -4.58
N GLN A 276 10.76 11.05 -3.25
CA GLN A 276 9.64 11.22 -2.35
C GLN A 276 9.95 12.23 -1.25
N THR A 277 8.94 12.97 -0.83
CA THR A 277 8.99 13.93 0.28
C THR A 277 7.78 13.73 1.16
N TRP A 278 8.02 13.57 2.46
CA TRP A 278 6.98 13.46 3.48
C TRP A 278 7.12 14.69 4.39
N LYS A 279 6.04 15.44 4.59
CA LYS A 279 6.01 16.64 5.44
C LYS A 279 5.03 16.45 6.57
N GLY A 280 5.29 17.11 7.70
CA GLY A 280 4.35 17.10 8.80
C GLY A 280 4.31 15.73 9.49
N LEU A 281 5.44 15.22 9.99
CA LEU A 281 5.52 13.95 10.71
C LEU A 281 5.18 14.16 12.18
N HIS A 282 3.98 13.78 12.57
CA HIS A 282 3.48 13.99 13.91
C HIS A 282 3.27 12.68 14.65
N PHE A 283 3.47 12.74 15.96
CA PHE A 283 3.20 11.62 16.85
C PHE A 283 2.59 12.11 18.16
N ARG A 284 1.45 11.52 18.50
CA ARG A 284 0.76 11.72 19.78
C ARG A 284 0.68 10.39 20.50
N SER A 285 1.55 10.21 21.49
CA SER A 285 1.46 9.07 22.40
C SER A 285 0.25 9.19 23.33
N MET A 286 -0.27 8.05 23.79
CA MET A 286 -1.27 7.99 24.85
C MET A 286 -0.74 8.53 26.19
N LYS A 287 0.58 8.46 26.41
CA LYS A 287 1.25 9.06 27.56
C LYS A 287 1.95 10.35 27.11
N PRO A 288 1.86 11.46 27.87
CA PRO A 288 2.53 12.70 27.50
C PRO A 288 4.04 12.47 27.28
N LEU A 289 4.56 12.94 26.15
CA LEU A 289 5.99 12.93 25.90
C LEU A 289 6.66 14.04 26.73
N PRO A 290 7.87 13.82 27.24
CA PRO A 290 8.59 14.80 28.05
C PRO A 290 9.19 15.95 27.24
N PHE A 291 9.08 15.87 25.92
CA PHE A 291 9.55 16.88 24.97
C PHE A 291 8.49 17.07 23.89
N ARG A 292 8.50 18.27 23.28
CA ARG A 292 7.71 18.55 22.08
C ARG A 292 8.44 18.02 20.85
N ILE A 293 7.69 17.39 19.96
CA ILE A 293 8.11 17.06 18.59
C ILE A 293 7.44 18.11 17.71
N ASP A 294 8.24 18.92 17.02
CA ASP A 294 7.73 19.84 16.01
C ASP A 294 7.43 19.03 14.74
N GLY A 295 6.27 18.40 14.73
CA GLY A 295 5.84 17.60 13.59
C GLY A 295 5.56 18.47 12.37
N GLN A 296 5.00 19.68 12.57
CA GLN A 296 4.58 20.57 11.50
C GLN A 296 5.71 20.95 10.54
N HIS A 297 6.92 21.17 11.06
CA HIS A 297 8.10 21.53 10.27
C HIS A 297 9.05 20.35 10.01
N SER A 298 8.65 19.14 10.37
CA SER A 298 9.45 17.96 10.08
C SER A 298 9.29 17.54 8.61
N ILE A 299 10.40 17.06 8.04
CA ILE A 299 10.47 16.65 6.64
C ILE A 299 11.33 15.39 6.52
N PHE A 300 10.85 14.44 5.73
CA PHE A 300 11.64 13.32 5.25
C PHE A 300 11.72 13.40 3.73
N GLN A 301 12.93 13.37 3.18
CA GLN A 301 13.15 13.34 1.74
C GLN A 301 13.91 12.07 1.41
N ALA A 302 13.53 11.37 0.35
CA ALA A 302 14.30 10.23 -0.12
C ALA A 302 14.34 10.16 -1.64
N THR A 303 15.46 9.70 -2.16
CA THR A 303 15.66 9.32 -3.55
C THR A 303 15.96 7.83 -3.63
N GLN A 304 15.47 7.20 -4.69
CA GLN A 304 15.73 5.81 -5.02
C GLN A 304 16.09 5.73 -6.50
N ASP A 305 17.30 5.28 -6.78
CA ASP A 305 17.79 4.98 -8.13
C ASP A 305 17.90 3.46 -8.27
N TYR A 306 17.23 2.88 -9.25
CA TYR A 306 17.24 1.44 -9.51
C TYR A 306 17.67 1.14 -10.94
N SER A 307 18.53 0.14 -11.10
CA SER A 307 18.96 -0.42 -12.39
C SER A 307 18.43 -1.85 -12.50
N SER A 308 17.57 -2.13 -13.49
CA SER A 308 17.08 -3.49 -13.76
C SER A 308 18.17 -4.41 -14.30
N VAL A 309 19.18 -3.84 -14.96
CA VAL A 309 20.35 -4.55 -15.50
C VAL A 309 21.23 -5.05 -14.36
N ASP A 310 21.57 -4.17 -13.42
CA ASP A 310 22.46 -4.50 -12.30
C ASP A 310 21.71 -5.13 -11.12
N GLN A 311 20.39 -4.96 -11.08
CA GLN A 311 19.51 -5.37 -9.98
C GLN A 311 19.91 -4.74 -8.65
N ILE A 312 20.37 -3.49 -8.71
CA ILE A 312 20.78 -2.70 -7.55
C ILE A 312 19.86 -1.49 -7.43
N ALA A 313 19.39 -1.20 -6.21
CA ALA A 313 18.86 0.11 -5.86
C ALA A 313 19.80 0.84 -4.91
N HIS A 314 20.10 2.09 -5.26
CA HIS A 314 20.70 3.06 -4.36
C HIS A 314 19.60 3.91 -3.75
N ILE A 315 19.55 3.98 -2.42
CA ILE A 315 18.56 4.75 -1.67
C ILE A 315 19.30 5.77 -0.82
N GLN A 316 18.90 7.03 -0.88
CA GLN A 316 19.36 8.07 0.02
C GLN A 316 18.15 8.75 0.65
N GLY A 317 18.14 8.88 1.97
CA GLY A 317 17.07 9.50 2.74
C GLY A 317 17.62 10.51 3.74
N THR A 318 16.90 11.61 3.96
CA THR A 318 17.19 12.60 4.99
C THR A 318 15.91 12.88 5.79
N LEU A 319 15.94 12.58 7.08
CA LEU A 319 14.91 12.94 8.06
C LEU A 319 15.38 14.16 8.84
N THR A 320 14.58 15.24 8.83
CA THR A 320 14.81 16.43 9.63
C THR A 320 13.61 16.66 10.54
N ILE A 321 13.84 16.67 11.85
CA ILE A 321 12.86 17.10 12.85
C ILE A 321 13.46 18.28 13.61
N PRO A 322 12.96 19.50 13.40
CA PRO A 322 13.55 20.71 13.99
C PRO A 322 13.73 20.61 15.50
N ALA A 323 14.89 21.09 15.96
CA ALA A 323 15.32 21.05 17.36
C ALA A 323 15.43 19.66 18.00
N LEU A 324 15.20 18.57 17.25
CA LEU A 324 15.30 17.19 17.72
C LEU A 324 16.44 16.42 17.03
N THR A 325 16.39 16.24 15.71
CA THR A 325 17.37 15.40 14.99
C THR A 325 17.44 15.74 13.51
N GLN A 326 18.60 15.45 12.91
CA GLN A 326 18.77 15.33 11.47
C GLN A 326 19.54 14.03 11.19
N VAL A 327 18.90 13.13 10.46
CA VAL A 327 19.42 11.80 10.15
C VAL A 327 19.49 11.64 8.64
N ILE A 328 20.66 11.27 8.14
CA ILE A 328 20.89 10.91 6.74
C ILE A 328 21.13 9.41 6.68
N ALA A 329 20.38 8.69 5.86
CA ALA A 329 20.56 7.27 5.63
C ALA A 329 20.87 7.02 4.15
N THR A 330 21.86 6.18 3.87
CA THR A 330 22.14 5.68 2.51
C THR A 330 22.16 4.16 2.52
N ALA A 331 21.61 3.53 1.49
CA ALA A 331 21.57 2.08 1.39
C ALA A 331 21.76 1.62 -0.06
N ASP A 332 22.56 0.58 -0.24
CA ASP A 332 22.67 -0.16 -1.50
C ASP A 332 22.00 -1.51 -1.31
N LEU A 333 20.94 -1.76 -2.08
CA LEU A 333 20.13 -2.97 -2.01
C LEU A 333 20.26 -3.76 -3.31
N HIS A 334 20.59 -5.05 -3.21
CA HIS A 334 20.56 -5.99 -4.32
C HIS A 334 19.22 -6.73 -4.34
N PHE A 335 18.61 -6.85 -5.51
CA PHE A 335 17.38 -7.57 -5.73
C PHE A 335 17.68 -8.94 -6.29
N GLN A 336 16.84 -9.92 -5.95
CA GLN A 336 16.86 -11.21 -6.63
C GLN A 336 16.41 -11.05 -8.09
N HIS A 337 16.93 -11.92 -8.97
CA HIS A 337 16.59 -11.87 -10.40
C HIS A 337 15.08 -12.04 -10.61
N GLY A 338 14.47 -11.15 -11.41
CA GLY A 338 13.01 -11.09 -11.61
C GLY A 338 12.23 -10.27 -10.57
N SER A 339 12.86 -9.84 -9.47
CA SER A 339 12.19 -9.01 -8.46
C SER A 339 12.19 -7.52 -8.83
N ALA A 340 11.01 -6.91 -8.77
CA ALA A 340 10.82 -5.46 -8.89
C ALA A 340 11.49 -4.64 -7.77
N ALA A 341 11.77 -3.36 -8.03
CA ALA A 341 12.25 -2.37 -7.06
C ALA A 341 11.31 -2.16 -5.83
N ARG A 342 10.05 -2.63 -5.94
CA ARG A 342 9.01 -2.60 -4.89
C ARG A 342 8.73 -3.98 -4.27
N ALA A 343 9.60 -4.95 -4.51
CA ALA A 343 9.43 -6.29 -3.99
C ALA A 343 9.47 -6.29 -2.44
N PRO A 344 8.84 -7.29 -1.79
CA PRO A 344 8.89 -7.38 -0.33
C PRO A 344 10.33 -7.44 0.19
N LEU A 345 10.56 -6.99 1.43
CA LEU A 345 11.87 -7.01 2.11
C LEU A 345 12.59 -8.39 2.09
N ASN A 346 11.87 -9.46 1.77
CA ASN A 346 12.40 -10.81 1.66
C ASN A 346 13.25 -11.05 0.40
N THR A 347 13.04 -10.28 -0.68
CA THR A 347 13.80 -10.40 -1.94
C THR A 347 14.93 -9.37 -2.04
N MET A 348 15.01 -8.45 -1.07
CA MET A 348 16.05 -7.44 -0.96
C MET A 348 17.22 -7.94 -0.12
N ARG A 349 18.45 -7.66 -0.56
CA ARG A 349 19.68 -7.92 0.20
C ARG A 349 20.45 -6.63 0.37
N ILE A 350 20.88 -6.33 1.58
CA ILE A 350 21.66 -5.15 1.90
C ILE A 350 23.13 -5.44 1.56
N ALA A 351 23.68 -4.68 0.63
CA ALA A 351 25.10 -4.67 0.32
C ALA A 351 25.84 -3.58 1.12
N ASN A 352 25.15 -2.47 1.40
CA ASN A 352 25.68 -1.37 2.18
C ASN A 352 24.54 -0.62 2.86
N LEU A 353 24.76 -0.16 4.09
CA LEU A 353 23.87 0.74 4.82
C LEU A 353 24.74 1.70 5.61
N ALA A 354 24.51 3.00 5.49
CA ALA A 354 25.09 4.00 6.37
C ALA A 354 23.99 4.88 6.95
N VAL A 355 24.08 5.17 8.24
CA VAL A 355 23.20 6.09 8.96
C VAL A 355 24.08 7.11 9.66
N ARG A 356 23.92 8.37 9.29
CA ARG A 356 24.61 9.52 9.85
C ARG A 356 23.64 10.37 10.66
N MET A 357 23.95 10.60 11.92
CA MET A 357 23.27 11.54 12.80
C MET A 357 24.08 12.84 12.84
N GLU A 358 23.45 13.97 12.56
CA GLU A 358 24.16 15.26 12.53
C GLU A 358 24.12 16.01 13.87
N LYS A 359 25.26 16.67 14.18
CA LYS A 359 25.43 17.70 15.22
C LYS A 359 24.82 17.38 16.58
N GLY A 360 25.41 16.43 17.28
CA GLY A 360 25.14 16.12 18.68
C GLY A 360 23.68 15.85 18.97
N ASP A 361 23.18 14.80 18.34
CA ASP A 361 21.77 14.49 18.19
C ASP A 361 21.02 14.60 19.53
N ARG A 362 20.15 15.61 19.62
CA ARG A 362 19.32 15.87 20.80
C ARG A 362 18.33 14.74 21.02
N LEU A 363 18.04 13.93 19.99
CA LEU A 363 17.24 12.71 20.12
C LEU A 363 17.85 11.73 21.11
N LEU A 364 19.16 11.46 21.04
CA LEU A 364 19.83 10.53 21.96
C LEU A 364 19.80 11.05 23.40
N GLN A 365 20.06 12.34 23.59
CA GLN A 365 19.95 12.97 24.92
C GLN A 365 18.52 12.88 25.48
N ARG A 366 17.52 13.17 24.64
CA ARG A 366 16.09 13.10 25.00
C ARG A 366 15.60 11.67 25.21
N PHE A 367 16.19 10.69 24.52
CA PHE A 367 15.89 9.27 24.71
C PHE A 367 16.20 8.83 26.14
N PHE A 368 17.40 9.12 26.67
CA PHE A 368 17.74 8.76 28.05
C PHE A 368 16.84 9.48 29.07
N MET A 369 16.51 10.76 28.85
CA MET A 369 15.55 11.49 29.70
C MET A 369 14.15 10.88 29.67
N PHE A 370 13.69 10.42 28.50
CA PHE A 370 12.40 9.76 28.36
C PHE A 370 12.37 8.40 29.04
N SER A 371 13.39 7.58 28.84
CA SER A 371 13.52 6.27 29.47
C SER A 371 13.57 6.38 30.99
N ALA A 372 14.29 7.37 31.53
CA ALA A 372 14.30 7.66 32.96
C ALA A 372 12.89 7.98 33.48
N ARG A 373 12.13 8.84 32.78
CA ARG A 373 10.74 9.17 33.16
C ARG A 373 9.79 7.98 33.02
N GLN A 374 9.97 7.12 32.03
CA GLN A 374 9.18 5.89 31.90
C GLN A 374 9.42 4.95 33.09
N ALA A 375 10.66 4.86 33.56
CA ALA A 375 11.03 4.18 34.79
C ALA A 375 10.64 4.98 36.05
N GLN A 376 9.72 5.95 35.94
CA GLN A 376 9.26 6.82 37.04
C GLN A 376 10.40 7.55 37.76
N ASN A 377 11.49 7.84 37.03
CA ASN A 377 12.75 8.40 37.53
C ASN A 377 13.42 7.56 38.64
N VAL A 378 13.10 6.26 38.74
CA VAL A 378 13.80 5.33 39.65
C VAL A 378 15.27 5.22 39.23
N VAL A 379 15.55 5.28 37.93
CA VAL A 379 16.91 5.31 37.37
C VAL A 379 17.13 6.64 36.64
N PRO A 380 18.08 7.50 37.08
CA PRO A 380 18.40 8.74 36.40
C PRO A 380 18.91 8.53 34.96
N ALA A 381 18.73 9.55 34.11
CA ALA A 381 19.14 9.49 32.71
C ALA A 381 20.65 9.23 32.53
N ASP A 382 21.50 9.79 33.39
CA ASP A 382 22.94 9.57 33.35
C ASP A 382 23.32 8.14 33.75
N GLU A 383 22.57 7.52 34.67
CA GLU A 383 22.79 6.12 35.04
C GLU A 383 22.39 5.18 33.91
N LEU A 384 21.28 5.45 33.21
CA LEU A 384 20.90 4.74 31.99
C LEU A 384 21.94 4.90 30.87
N ARG A 385 22.51 6.10 30.72
CA ARG A 385 23.62 6.34 29.77
C ARG A 385 24.84 5.51 30.15
N ASN A 386 25.24 5.51 31.42
CA ASN A 386 26.35 4.70 31.93
C ASN A 386 26.08 3.19 31.80
N GLN A 387 24.83 2.75 31.93
CA GLN A 387 24.45 1.38 31.66
C GLN A 387 24.60 1.02 30.17
N ALA A 388 24.16 1.89 29.26
CA ALA A 388 24.35 1.70 27.82
C ALA A 388 25.85 1.64 27.45
N LEU A 389 26.69 2.51 28.03
CA LEU A 389 28.14 2.48 27.85
C LEU A 389 28.77 1.15 28.35
N ARG A 390 28.33 0.66 29.52
CA ARG A 390 28.76 -0.65 30.04
C ARG A 390 28.35 -1.79 29.10
N MET A 391 27.13 -1.73 28.54
CA MET A 391 26.66 -2.72 27.55
C MET A 391 27.44 -2.67 26.24
N LEU A 392 27.96 -1.52 25.83
CA LEU A 392 28.77 -1.38 24.62
C LEU A 392 30.22 -1.85 24.79
N THR A 393 30.73 -1.93 26.02
CA THR A 393 32.13 -2.27 26.29
C THR A 393 32.54 -3.63 25.68
N PRO A 394 31.75 -4.72 25.84
CA PRO A 394 32.02 -5.99 25.16
C PRO A 394 31.96 -5.87 23.63
N ALA A 395 31.07 -5.04 23.07
CA ALA A 395 30.97 -4.88 21.61
C ALA A 395 32.23 -4.20 21.04
N VAL A 396 32.72 -3.15 21.70
CA VAL A 396 33.93 -2.42 21.30
C VAL A 396 35.19 -3.28 21.46
N SER A 397 35.25 -4.15 22.48
CA SER A 397 36.39 -5.05 22.64
C SER A 397 36.50 -6.10 21.52
N HIS A 398 35.36 -6.55 20.99
CA HIS A 398 35.30 -7.51 19.88
C HIS A 398 35.40 -6.82 18.51
N ASN A 399 34.91 -5.58 18.40
CA ASN A 399 34.99 -4.79 17.18
C ASN A 399 35.57 -3.39 17.48
N ALA A 400 36.88 -3.25 17.27
CA ALA A 400 37.60 -1.99 17.48
C ALA A 400 37.09 -0.84 16.58
N GLN A 401 36.40 -1.13 15.47
CA GLN A 401 35.82 -0.11 14.59
C GLN A 401 34.64 0.62 15.23
N LEU A 402 34.17 0.17 16.39
CA LEU A 402 33.14 0.84 17.20
C LEU A 402 33.71 1.78 18.27
N ALA A 403 35.04 1.90 18.40
CA ALA A 403 35.68 2.75 19.42
C ALA A 403 35.13 4.20 19.50
N PRO A 404 34.68 4.85 18.40
CA PRO A 404 34.08 6.18 18.48
C PRO A 404 32.70 6.25 19.17
N LEU A 405 31.97 5.13 19.30
CA LEU A 405 30.60 5.13 19.85
C LEU A 405 30.51 5.52 21.33
N PRO A 406 31.28 4.92 22.25
CA PRO A 406 31.24 5.30 23.66
C PRO A 406 31.58 6.78 23.88
N ASP A 407 32.58 7.28 23.16
CA ASP A 407 33.01 8.68 23.23
C ASP A 407 31.91 9.62 22.72
N TYR A 408 31.26 9.27 21.61
CA TYR A 408 30.12 10.04 21.10
C TYR A 408 28.93 10.05 22.08
N LEU A 409 28.62 8.91 22.72
CA LEU A 409 27.51 8.84 23.68
C LEU A 409 27.77 9.67 24.95
N LEU A 410 29.04 9.79 25.37
CA LEU A 410 29.44 10.67 26.46
C LEU A 410 29.37 12.13 26.06
N ASN A 411 29.92 12.46 24.88
CA ASN A 411 30.10 13.83 24.41
C ASN A 411 29.61 14.00 22.96
N PRO A 412 28.28 14.03 22.72
CA PRO A 412 27.74 14.13 21.37
C PRO A 412 27.87 15.55 20.79
N ALA A 413 27.99 16.58 21.63
CA ALA A 413 27.83 17.99 21.25
C ALA A 413 28.65 18.39 20.02
N ASN A 414 27.97 18.91 18.99
CA ASN A 414 28.51 19.36 17.70
C ASN A 414 29.22 18.30 16.85
N ARG A 415 29.15 17.02 17.22
CA ARG A 415 29.73 15.92 16.45
C ARG A 415 28.69 15.22 15.61
N ASN A 416 29.11 14.71 14.47
CA ASN A 416 28.33 13.78 13.67
C ASN A 416 28.72 12.35 14.06
N LEU A 417 27.76 11.45 14.07
CA LEU A 417 28.02 10.01 14.21
C LEU A 417 27.54 9.31 12.95
N THR A 418 28.44 8.64 12.25
CA THR A 418 28.10 7.76 11.13
C THR A 418 28.30 6.31 11.55
N LEU A 419 27.23 5.52 11.44
CA LEU A 419 27.23 4.08 11.57
C LEU A 419 27.09 3.47 10.17
N SER A 420 28.07 2.69 9.74
CA SER A 420 28.02 1.98 8.47
C SER A 420 28.06 0.47 8.67
N TYR A 421 27.26 -0.26 7.91
CA TYR A 421 27.22 -1.71 7.85
C TYR A 421 27.45 -2.14 6.41
N ARG A 422 28.56 -2.85 6.17
CA ARG A 422 28.95 -3.33 4.85
C ARG A 422 29.31 -4.81 4.94
N PRO A 423 28.32 -5.71 4.84
CA PRO A 423 28.60 -7.13 4.93
C PRO A 423 29.44 -7.61 3.75
N VAL A 424 30.36 -8.54 4.02
CA VAL A 424 31.18 -9.19 2.97
C VAL A 424 30.31 -9.87 1.91
N VAL A 425 29.18 -10.45 2.35
CA VAL A 425 28.16 -11.05 1.46
C VAL A 425 26.84 -10.35 1.74
N PRO A 426 26.14 -9.80 0.72
CA PRO A 426 24.87 -9.09 0.94
C PRO A 426 23.90 -9.93 1.77
N VAL A 427 23.30 -9.33 2.80
CA VAL A 427 22.41 -10.05 3.74
C VAL A 427 20.94 -9.72 3.48
N PRO A 428 19.98 -10.63 3.70
CA PRO A 428 18.57 -10.32 3.52
C PRO A 428 18.13 -9.10 4.35
N ALA A 429 17.38 -8.17 3.76
CA ALA A 429 16.97 -6.93 4.43
C ALA A 429 16.14 -7.20 5.70
N ARG A 430 15.35 -8.29 5.70
CA ARG A 430 14.62 -8.77 6.88
C ARG A 430 15.51 -9.03 8.10
N THR A 431 16.78 -9.37 7.91
CA THR A 431 17.71 -9.63 9.01
C THR A 431 17.91 -8.38 9.85
N LEU A 432 18.01 -7.19 9.25
CA LEU A 432 18.12 -5.94 10.01
C LEU A 432 16.85 -5.66 10.81
N ALA A 433 15.67 -5.87 10.24
CA ALA A 433 14.42 -5.66 10.97
C ALA A 433 14.33 -6.58 12.21
N PHE A 434 14.76 -7.85 12.07
CA PHE A 434 14.83 -8.78 13.19
C PHE A 434 15.87 -8.32 14.24
N VAL A 435 17.08 -7.97 13.80
CA VAL A 435 18.17 -7.50 14.66
C VAL A 435 17.77 -6.26 15.46
N LEU A 436 17.13 -5.27 14.82
CA LEU A 436 16.69 -4.04 15.47
C LEU A 436 15.53 -4.24 16.45
N SER A 437 14.81 -5.35 16.34
CA SER A 437 13.65 -5.66 17.19
C SER A 437 13.99 -6.35 18.51
N GLN A 438 15.21 -6.92 18.65
CA GLN A 438 15.61 -7.67 19.85
C GLN A 438 16.95 -7.17 20.40
N PRO A 439 17.03 -6.76 21.69
CA PRO A 439 18.27 -6.22 22.27
C PRO A 439 19.49 -7.14 22.16
N LEU A 440 19.30 -8.46 22.36
CA LEU A 440 20.41 -9.42 22.32
C LEU A 440 20.97 -9.60 20.89
N THR A 441 20.10 -9.67 19.88
CA THR A 441 20.55 -9.81 18.49
C THR A 441 21.14 -8.52 17.96
N PHE A 442 20.65 -7.36 18.42
CA PHE A 442 21.28 -6.07 18.20
C PHE A 442 22.71 -6.02 18.73
N MET A 443 22.95 -6.50 19.95
CA MET A 443 24.31 -6.54 20.51
C MET A 443 25.23 -7.48 19.72
N ALA A 444 24.74 -8.66 19.33
CA ALA A 444 25.50 -9.57 18.46
C ALA A 444 25.81 -8.92 17.10
N PHE A 445 24.86 -8.19 16.51
CA PHE A 445 25.08 -7.45 15.28
C PHE A 445 26.17 -6.38 15.40
N LEU A 446 26.16 -5.60 16.49
CA LEU A 446 27.21 -4.60 16.74
C LEU A 446 28.62 -5.24 16.84
N THR A 447 28.73 -6.46 17.33
CA THR A 447 30.02 -7.16 17.41
C THR A 447 30.55 -7.61 16.04
N SER A 448 29.76 -7.52 14.96
CA SER A 448 30.19 -7.90 13.61
C SER A 448 31.30 -6.96 13.10
N PRO A 449 32.38 -7.50 12.49
CA PRO A 449 33.43 -6.68 11.87
C PRO A 449 32.94 -5.86 10.66
N ASP A 450 31.74 -6.16 10.15
CA ASP A 450 31.11 -5.44 9.05
C ASP A 450 30.51 -4.09 9.48
N VAL A 451 30.42 -3.83 10.79
CA VAL A 451 29.87 -2.60 11.35
C VAL A 451 31.02 -1.68 11.74
N ARG A 452 30.94 -0.42 11.33
CA ARG A 452 31.91 0.63 11.64
C ARG A 452 31.21 1.87 12.17
N ALA A 453 31.83 2.52 13.14
CA ALA A 453 31.43 3.84 13.61
C ALA A 453 32.50 4.88 13.25
N VAL A 454 32.07 6.08 12.90
CA VAL A 454 32.92 7.26 12.71
C VAL A 454 32.25 8.42 13.43
N ALA A 455 32.99 9.11 14.30
CA ALA A 455 32.50 10.30 14.99
C ALA A 455 33.41 11.50 14.69
N GLU A 456 32.87 12.53 14.07
CA GLU A 456 33.59 13.72 13.57
C GLU A 456 33.03 15.02 14.13
#